data_AF-X1FBZ6-F1
#
_entry.id   AF-X1FBZ6-F1
#
_cell.length_a   1.000
_cell.length_b   1.000
_cell.length_c   1.000
_cell.angle_alpha   90.00
_cell.angle_beta   90.00
_cell.angle_gamma   90.00
#
_symmetry.space_group_name_H-M   'P 1'
#
loop_
_entity.id
_entity.type
_entity.pdbx_description
1 polymer ?
#
loop_
_entity_poly.entity_id
_entity_poly.type
_entity_poly.pdbx_seq_one_letter_code
_entity_poly.pdbx_strand_id
1 'polypeptide(L)'
;PREWPVWSWLGLQRLTTEQAHTLFRRKLISASSLFSELSQIGWSPENRPLIEELNWTIPNAMLLVQGDLQQKQSHDKLISDISIADINPKYAETYLDGILTKPASSDLVAYELRKDPKLSALPARLKQIGIHPDYFDIYRTLAYPIPPVADIITMAVREAFTPSIAAKFGQYEDYPPDLEKFAEMKGLTPEWSKRYWAAHWSLPSAGQGFDMLHRGIINTGELDMLLRALDVMPFWRAKLTGIAYRKLTRVDVRRMYKAGVLTQAEVYEAYLHHGYNPVNAKRMTDFTVQWAAPKEASITRSDILTAYKSRMINRAEA
;
A
#
# COMPACT_ATOMS: atom_id res chain seq x y z
N PRO A 1 71.05 -52.12 44.04
CA PRO A 1 71.03 -50.67 44.36
C PRO A 1 70.77 -49.73 43.17
N ARG A 2 71.20 -50.06 41.94
CA ARG A 2 70.98 -49.22 40.73
C ARG A 2 69.56 -49.19 40.17
N GLU A 3 68.71 -50.15 40.53
CA GLU A 3 67.34 -50.26 39.98
C GLU A 3 66.28 -49.52 40.80
N TRP A 4 66.54 -49.24 42.09
CA TRP A 4 65.59 -48.58 42.98
C TRP A 4 65.09 -47.20 42.49
N PRO A 5 65.93 -46.33 41.89
CA PRO A 5 65.47 -45.05 41.35
C PRO A 5 64.49 -45.20 40.17
N VAL A 6 64.71 -46.21 39.32
CA VAL A 6 63.83 -46.49 38.16
C VAL A 6 62.49 -47.06 38.66
N TRP A 7 62.52 -48.00 39.61
CA TRP A 7 61.31 -48.54 40.24
C TRP A 7 60.51 -47.48 40.99
N SER A 8 61.18 -46.61 41.75
CA SER A 8 60.54 -45.48 42.42
C SER A 8 59.90 -44.52 41.42
N TRP A 9 60.55 -44.27 40.28
CA TRP A 9 60.03 -43.39 39.23
C TRP A 9 58.86 -44.01 38.44
N LEU A 10 58.87 -45.33 38.22
CA LEU A 10 57.77 -46.06 37.60
C LEU A 10 56.55 -46.20 38.53
N GLY A 11 56.74 -46.12 39.85
CA GLY A 11 55.68 -46.22 40.85
C GLY A 11 54.90 -44.90 41.11
N LEU A 12 55.37 -43.77 40.58
CA LEU A 12 54.68 -42.47 40.73
C LEU A 12 53.55 -42.34 39.71
N GLN A 13 52.42 -41.75 40.15
CA GLN A 13 51.40 -41.27 39.24
C GLN A 13 51.93 -40.05 38.47
N ARG A 14 51.62 -39.98 37.18
CA ARG A 14 51.95 -38.85 36.31
C ARG A 14 50.67 -38.12 35.94
N LEU A 15 50.80 -36.85 35.59
CA LEU A 15 49.72 -36.14 34.92
C LEU A 15 49.34 -36.87 33.64
N THR A 16 48.05 -36.89 33.30
CA THR A 16 47.63 -37.29 31.96
C THR A 16 47.97 -36.20 30.95
N THR A 17 48.01 -36.54 29.66
CA THR A 17 48.18 -35.54 28.59
C THR A 17 47.11 -34.43 28.70
N GLU A 18 45.86 -34.78 28.98
CA GLU A 18 44.77 -33.83 29.17
C GLU A 18 44.94 -32.93 30.40
N GLN A 19 45.46 -33.46 31.51
CA GLN A 19 45.74 -32.67 32.72
C GLN A 19 46.88 -31.68 32.45
N ALA A 20 47.99 -32.12 31.85
CA ALA A 20 49.11 -31.25 31.48
C ALA A 20 48.66 -30.14 30.51
N HIS A 21 47.88 -30.50 29.50
CA HIS A 21 47.21 -29.59 28.56
C HIS A 21 46.33 -28.55 29.25
N THR A 22 45.51 -28.98 30.21
CA THR A 22 44.63 -28.11 30.99
C THR A 22 45.41 -27.13 31.85
N LEU A 23 46.48 -27.59 32.51
CA LEU A 23 47.37 -26.72 33.27
C LEU A 23 48.02 -25.67 32.36
N PHE A 24 48.46 -26.06 31.17
CA PHE A 24 49.07 -25.14 30.20
C PHE A 24 48.07 -24.10 29.67
N ARG A 25 46.87 -24.52 29.21
CA ARG A 25 45.83 -23.58 28.74
C ARG A 25 45.41 -22.58 29.81
N ARG A 26 45.41 -23.00 31.09
CA ARG A 26 45.11 -22.15 32.25
C ARG A 26 46.30 -21.29 32.69
N LYS A 27 47.42 -21.32 31.96
CA LYS A 27 48.65 -20.57 32.24
C LYS A 27 49.26 -20.89 33.61
N LEU A 28 49.01 -22.10 34.13
CA LEU A 28 49.57 -22.58 35.40
C LEU A 28 50.99 -23.15 35.25
N ILE A 29 51.36 -23.54 34.03
CA ILE A 29 52.70 -24.01 33.65
C ILE A 29 53.14 -23.34 32.34
N SER A 30 54.45 -23.23 32.13
CA SER A 30 55.01 -22.70 30.87
C SER A 30 55.01 -23.75 29.74
N ALA A 31 55.25 -23.34 28.49
CA ALA A 31 55.43 -24.26 27.36
C ALA A 31 56.63 -25.21 27.57
N SER A 32 57.74 -24.70 28.14
CA SER A 32 58.88 -25.53 28.51
C SER A 32 58.53 -26.57 29.58
N SER A 33 57.68 -26.21 30.55
CA SER A 33 57.18 -27.12 31.58
C SER A 33 56.25 -28.17 30.97
N LEU A 34 55.35 -27.77 30.06
CA LEU A 34 54.50 -28.69 29.32
C LEU A 34 55.32 -29.75 28.58
N PHE A 35 56.40 -29.37 27.88
CA PHE A 35 57.23 -30.35 27.16
C PHE A 35 57.97 -31.30 28.10
N SER A 36 58.34 -30.85 29.30
CA SER A 36 58.89 -31.73 30.34
C SER A 36 57.84 -32.73 30.82
N GLU A 37 56.61 -32.28 31.10
CA GLU A 37 55.50 -33.15 31.49
C GLU A 37 55.16 -34.16 30.37
N LEU A 38 55.05 -33.72 29.12
CA LEU A 38 54.81 -34.62 27.97
C LEU A 38 55.97 -35.62 27.78
N SER A 39 57.21 -35.21 28.03
CA SER A 39 58.37 -36.12 28.04
C SER A 39 58.26 -37.18 29.14
N GLN A 40 57.82 -36.77 30.34
CA GLN A 40 57.62 -37.69 31.45
C GLN A 40 56.45 -38.65 31.20
N ILE A 41 55.40 -38.19 30.51
CA ILE A 41 54.26 -39.03 30.07
C ILE A 41 54.70 -40.09 29.05
N GLY A 42 55.66 -39.75 28.18
CA GLY A 42 56.23 -40.67 27.20
C GLY A 42 56.13 -40.23 25.75
N TRP A 43 55.69 -38.99 25.47
CA TRP A 43 55.71 -38.43 24.12
C TRP A 43 57.13 -38.14 23.66
N SER A 44 57.47 -38.60 22.47
CA SER A 44 58.77 -38.35 21.85
C SER A 44 58.97 -36.85 21.56
N PRO A 45 60.22 -36.36 21.48
CA PRO A 45 60.49 -34.95 21.15
C PRO A 45 59.78 -34.47 19.87
N GLU A 46 59.64 -35.35 18.87
CA GLU A 46 59.02 -35.05 17.57
C GLU A 46 57.49 -34.90 17.68
N ASN A 47 56.86 -35.64 18.58
CA ASN A 47 55.40 -35.63 18.75
C ASN A 47 54.90 -34.52 19.68
N ARG A 48 55.75 -34.00 20.58
CA ARG A 48 55.32 -32.98 21.57
C ARG A 48 54.70 -31.73 20.95
N PRO A 49 55.26 -31.13 19.87
CA PRO A 49 54.63 -29.99 19.22
C PRO A 49 53.27 -30.33 18.59
N LEU A 50 53.12 -31.52 18.03
CA LEU A 50 51.85 -31.98 17.45
C LEU A 50 50.77 -32.16 18.52
N ILE A 51 51.16 -32.76 19.64
CA ILE A 51 50.27 -32.96 20.81
C ILE A 51 49.93 -31.61 21.45
N GLU A 52 50.87 -30.67 21.52
CA GLU A 52 50.59 -29.30 21.96
C GLU A 52 49.58 -28.61 21.04
N GLU A 53 49.69 -28.74 19.71
CA GLU A 53 48.73 -28.13 18.79
C GLU A 53 47.32 -28.71 18.95
N LEU A 54 47.21 -30.04 19.09
CA LEU A 54 45.94 -30.74 19.37
C LEU A 54 45.28 -30.32 20.71
N ASN A 55 45.98 -29.57 21.55
CA ASN A 55 45.44 -29.02 22.78
C ASN A 55 44.39 -27.92 22.53
N TRP A 56 44.42 -27.28 21.37
CA TRP A 56 43.52 -26.18 21.02
C TRP A 56 42.30 -26.69 20.26
N THR A 57 41.15 -26.09 20.54
CA THR A 57 39.95 -26.36 19.76
C THR A 57 39.94 -25.49 18.52
N ILE A 58 39.78 -26.11 17.36
CA ILE A 58 39.55 -25.41 16.10
C ILE A 58 38.07 -24.98 16.07
N PRO A 59 37.74 -23.71 15.76
CA PRO A 59 36.35 -23.32 15.57
C PRO A 59 35.68 -24.18 14.49
N ASN A 60 34.38 -24.43 14.61
CA ASN A 60 33.68 -25.19 13.58
C ASN A 60 33.82 -24.50 12.21
N ALA A 61 33.80 -25.29 11.13
CA ALA A 61 34.06 -24.81 9.77
C ALA A 61 33.14 -23.63 9.36
N MET A 62 31.90 -23.57 9.86
CA MET A 62 30.99 -22.46 9.56
C MET A 62 31.49 -21.16 10.18
N LEU A 63 31.93 -21.19 11.43
CA LEU A 63 32.41 -20.00 12.13
C LEU A 63 33.74 -19.50 11.53
N LEU A 64 34.63 -20.42 11.13
CA LEU A 64 35.84 -20.05 10.38
C LEU A 64 35.49 -19.37 9.07
N VAL A 65 34.60 -19.95 8.26
CA VAL A 65 34.19 -19.35 6.98
C VAL A 65 33.56 -17.97 7.18
N GLN A 66 32.71 -17.78 8.21
CA GLN A 66 32.14 -16.46 8.49
C GLN A 66 33.22 -15.43 8.86
N GLY A 67 34.21 -15.83 9.66
CA GLY A 67 35.36 -14.99 10.00
C GLY A 67 36.23 -14.66 8.78
N ASP A 68 36.48 -15.62 7.91
CA ASP A 68 37.25 -15.45 6.68
C ASP A 68 36.54 -14.53 5.68
N LEU A 69 35.22 -14.70 5.51
CA LEU A 69 34.39 -13.82 4.69
C LEU A 69 34.42 -12.37 5.20
N GLN A 70 34.26 -12.19 6.52
CA GLN A 70 34.32 -10.85 7.14
C GLN A 70 35.68 -10.18 6.92
N GLN A 71 36.76 -10.98 6.95
CA GLN A 71 38.12 -10.53 6.71
C GLN A 71 38.50 -10.44 5.23
N LYS A 72 37.58 -10.78 4.31
CA LYS A 72 37.80 -10.79 2.86
C LYS A 72 38.99 -11.67 2.43
N GLN A 73 39.12 -12.82 3.07
CA GLN A 73 40.13 -13.81 2.71
C GLN A 73 39.87 -14.41 1.32
N SER A 74 40.89 -15.01 0.71
CA SER A 74 40.79 -15.63 -0.61
C SER A 74 39.99 -16.93 -0.59
N HIS A 75 39.39 -17.29 -1.73
CA HIS A 75 38.65 -18.56 -1.88
C HIS A 75 39.47 -19.78 -1.44
N ASP A 76 40.73 -19.86 -1.87
CA ASP A 76 41.64 -20.95 -1.48
C ASP A 76 41.83 -21.05 0.03
N LYS A 77 41.84 -19.90 0.73
CA LYS A 77 41.92 -19.86 2.19
C LYS A 77 40.64 -20.39 2.83
N LEU A 78 39.47 -20.02 2.33
CA LEU A 78 38.19 -20.56 2.84
C LEU A 78 38.17 -22.09 2.72
N ILE A 79 38.55 -22.64 1.56
CA ILE A 79 38.57 -24.09 1.31
C ILE A 79 39.58 -24.82 2.21
N SER A 80 40.76 -24.22 2.41
CA SER A 80 41.76 -24.72 3.34
C SER A 80 41.25 -24.74 4.78
N ASP A 81 40.68 -23.63 5.27
CA ASP A 81 40.24 -23.50 6.66
C ASP A 81 39.02 -24.38 6.97
N ILE A 82 38.14 -24.62 6.00
CA ILE A 82 37.07 -25.63 6.11
C ILE A 82 37.67 -27.02 6.38
N SER A 83 38.76 -27.36 5.70
CA SER A 83 39.42 -28.65 5.84
C SER A 83 40.17 -28.80 7.16
N ILE A 84 40.76 -27.70 7.64
CA ILE A 84 41.38 -27.62 8.98
C ILE A 84 40.33 -27.85 10.08
N ALA A 85 39.09 -27.40 9.87
CA ALA A 85 37.96 -27.64 10.79
C ALA A 85 37.21 -28.97 10.54
N ASP A 86 37.97 -30.04 10.27
CA ASP A 86 37.52 -31.44 10.20
C ASP A 86 36.54 -31.81 9.07
N ILE A 87 36.27 -30.91 8.12
CA ILE A 87 35.53 -31.28 6.90
C ILE A 87 36.49 -31.92 5.91
N ASN A 88 36.16 -33.10 5.38
CA ASN A 88 37.01 -33.75 4.38
C ASN A 88 37.24 -32.81 3.18
N PRO A 89 38.48 -32.60 2.72
CA PRO A 89 38.80 -31.69 1.61
C PRO A 89 37.96 -31.91 0.34
N LYS A 90 37.56 -33.16 0.08
CA LYS A 90 36.67 -33.54 -1.04
C LYS A 90 35.33 -32.81 -1.00
N TYR A 91 34.83 -32.47 0.18
CA TYR A 91 33.52 -31.84 0.38
C TYR A 91 33.62 -30.36 0.76
N ALA A 92 34.82 -29.78 0.84
CA ALA A 92 35.00 -28.40 1.29
C ALA A 92 34.23 -27.39 0.42
N GLU A 93 34.26 -27.56 -0.92
CA GLU A 93 33.46 -26.75 -1.86
C GLU A 93 31.96 -26.94 -1.64
N THR A 94 31.50 -28.19 -1.55
CA THR A 94 30.08 -28.49 -1.31
C THR A 94 29.60 -27.93 0.03
N TYR A 95 30.46 -27.95 1.04
CA TYR A 95 30.20 -27.36 2.35
C TYR A 95 30.06 -25.83 2.23
N LEU A 96 31.02 -25.17 1.57
CA LEU A 96 31.01 -23.73 1.34
C LEU A 96 29.72 -23.31 0.64
N ASP A 97 29.41 -23.91 -0.52
CA ASP A 97 28.17 -23.66 -1.26
C ASP A 97 26.92 -23.92 -0.40
N GLY A 98 26.98 -24.94 0.46
CA GLY A 98 25.94 -25.34 1.40
C GLY A 98 25.67 -24.31 2.51
N ILE A 99 26.68 -23.57 2.97
CA ILE A 99 26.55 -22.59 4.06
C ILE A 99 26.41 -21.14 3.60
N LEU A 100 26.81 -20.80 2.36
CA LEU A 100 26.64 -19.46 1.83
C LEU A 100 25.16 -19.08 1.75
N THR A 101 24.82 -17.82 2.03
CA THR A 101 23.43 -17.35 2.01
C THR A 101 22.82 -17.51 0.62
N LYS A 102 21.63 -18.11 0.58
CA LYS A 102 20.80 -18.20 -0.63
C LYS A 102 19.81 -17.03 -0.68
N PRO A 103 19.38 -16.59 -1.88
CA PRO A 103 18.29 -15.62 -1.99
C PRO A 103 17.05 -16.08 -1.23
N ALA A 104 16.30 -15.15 -0.64
CA ALA A 104 15.03 -15.49 -0.03
C ALA A 104 14.05 -16.03 -1.09
N SER A 105 13.15 -16.93 -0.70
CA SER A 105 12.16 -17.50 -1.62
C SER A 105 11.29 -16.41 -2.28
N SER A 106 10.99 -15.32 -1.56
CA SER A 106 10.26 -14.16 -2.10
C SER A 106 11.04 -13.42 -3.18
N ASP A 107 12.37 -13.31 -3.04
CA ASP A 107 13.23 -12.65 -4.03
C ASP A 107 13.32 -13.48 -5.30
N LEU A 108 13.37 -14.82 -5.16
CA LEU A 108 13.30 -15.73 -6.31
C LEU A 108 11.98 -15.58 -7.06
N VAL A 109 10.85 -15.54 -6.34
CA VAL A 109 9.53 -15.31 -6.96
C VAL A 109 9.51 -13.97 -7.72
N ALA A 110 9.93 -12.88 -7.08
CA ALA A 110 9.95 -11.57 -7.70
C ALA A 110 10.93 -11.45 -8.88
N TYR A 111 12.08 -12.14 -8.81
CA TYR A 111 13.06 -12.21 -9.89
C TYR A 111 12.50 -12.99 -11.09
N GLU A 112 11.90 -14.16 -10.85
CA GLU A 112 11.34 -14.99 -11.90
C GLU A 112 10.13 -14.32 -12.57
N LEU A 113 9.24 -13.65 -11.83
CA LEU A 113 8.14 -12.86 -12.43
C LEU A 113 8.65 -11.82 -13.46
N ARG A 114 9.79 -11.17 -13.19
CA ARG A 114 10.39 -10.18 -14.11
C ARG A 114 11.04 -10.81 -15.35
N LYS A 115 11.33 -12.10 -15.32
CA LYS A 115 11.98 -12.85 -16.41
C LYS A 115 10.96 -13.64 -17.23
N ASP A 116 10.14 -14.41 -16.56
CA ASP A 116 9.06 -15.25 -17.10
C ASP A 116 7.86 -15.22 -16.13
N PRO A 117 6.81 -14.45 -16.44
CA PRO A 117 5.59 -14.40 -15.64
C PRO A 117 4.87 -15.75 -15.46
N LYS A 118 5.24 -16.82 -16.21
CA LYS A 118 4.71 -18.18 -16.02
C LYS A 118 5.44 -18.98 -14.94
N LEU A 119 6.53 -18.43 -14.40
CA LEU A 119 7.31 -19.03 -13.32
C LEU A 119 7.84 -20.41 -13.68
N SER A 120 8.27 -20.61 -14.93
CA SER A 120 8.68 -21.93 -15.43
C SER A 120 9.93 -22.45 -14.70
N ALA A 121 10.87 -21.57 -14.35
CA ALA A 121 12.11 -21.92 -13.66
C ALA A 121 11.98 -21.92 -12.12
N LEU A 122 10.89 -21.38 -11.57
CA LEU A 122 10.73 -21.21 -10.12
C LEU A 122 10.87 -22.52 -9.32
N PRO A 123 10.26 -23.67 -9.71
CA PRO A 123 10.39 -24.92 -8.95
C PRO A 123 11.85 -25.38 -8.80
N ALA A 124 12.65 -25.28 -9.86
CA ALA A 124 14.06 -25.65 -9.81
C ALA A 124 14.87 -24.73 -8.89
N ARG A 125 14.58 -23.42 -8.92
CA ARG A 125 15.22 -22.42 -8.04
C ARG A 125 14.85 -22.61 -6.57
N LEU A 126 13.57 -22.87 -6.28
CA LEU A 126 13.10 -23.17 -4.93
C LEU A 126 13.76 -24.45 -4.39
N LYS A 127 13.85 -25.51 -5.22
CA LYS A 127 14.57 -26.74 -4.86
C LYS A 127 16.04 -26.47 -4.54
N GLN A 128 16.71 -25.64 -5.34
CA GLN A 128 18.13 -25.32 -5.19
C GLN A 128 18.43 -24.67 -3.83
N ILE A 129 17.51 -23.89 -3.27
CA ILE A 129 17.67 -23.25 -1.97
C ILE A 129 17.11 -24.11 -0.80
N GLY A 130 16.66 -25.34 -1.07
CA GLY A 130 16.22 -26.29 -0.06
C GLY A 130 14.71 -26.30 0.25
N ILE A 131 13.87 -25.63 -0.56
CA ILE A 131 12.42 -25.72 -0.38
C ILE A 131 11.93 -27.10 -0.83
N HIS A 132 11.12 -27.75 0.01
CA HIS A 132 10.52 -29.04 -0.29
C HIS A 132 9.53 -28.93 -1.47
N PRO A 133 9.52 -29.89 -2.43
CA PRO A 133 8.65 -29.85 -3.60
C PRO A 133 7.15 -29.68 -3.30
N ASP A 134 6.66 -30.24 -2.20
CA ASP A 134 5.26 -30.12 -1.76
C ASP A 134 4.81 -28.66 -1.54
N TYR A 135 5.76 -27.73 -1.32
CA TYR A 135 5.46 -26.32 -1.11
C TYR A 135 5.58 -25.47 -2.38
N PHE A 136 5.96 -26.03 -3.53
CA PHE A 136 6.15 -25.24 -4.75
C PHE A 136 4.86 -24.57 -5.22
N ASP A 137 3.72 -25.24 -5.04
CA ASP A 137 2.42 -24.69 -5.41
C ASP A 137 2.02 -23.49 -4.53
N ILE A 138 2.40 -23.50 -3.25
CA ILE A 138 2.18 -22.37 -2.34
C ILE A 138 2.88 -21.12 -2.88
N TYR A 139 4.17 -21.22 -3.23
CA TYR A 139 4.92 -20.08 -3.77
C TYR A 139 4.41 -19.64 -5.14
N ARG A 140 4.02 -20.59 -6.01
CA ARG A 140 3.42 -20.27 -7.32
C ARG A 140 2.10 -19.52 -7.16
N THR A 141 1.25 -19.96 -6.25
CA THR A 141 -0.05 -19.32 -5.96
C THR A 141 0.15 -17.92 -5.38
N LEU A 142 1.03 -17.77 -4.38
CA LEU A 142 1.29 -16.48 -3.74
C LEU A 142 2.02 -15.47 -4.63
N ALA A 143 2.62 -15.92 -5.73
CA ALA A 143 3.24 -15.03 -6.71
C ALA A 143 2.24 -14.14 -7.46
N TYR A 144 0.96 -14.52 -7.49
CA TYR A 144 -0.11 -13.76 -8.14
C TYR A 144 -1.04 -13.15 -7.08
N PRO A 145 -0.72 -11.98 -6.54
CA PRO A 145 -1.51 -11.37 -5.48
C PRO A 145 -2.90 -10.99 -5.98
N ILE A 146 -3.90 -11.20 -5.12
CA ILE A 146 -5.22 -10.60 -5.28
C ILE A 146 -5.10 -9.12 -4.86
N PRO A 147 -5.67 -8.17 -5.63
CA PRO A 147 -5.73 -6.77 -5.23
C PRO A 147 -6.24 -6.52 -3.81
N PRO A 148 -5.79 -5.46 -3.13
CA PRO A 148 -6.35 -5.03 -1.86
C PRO A 148 -7.87 -4.85 -1.92
N VAL A 149 -8.57 -5.15 -0.82
CA VAL A 149 -10.04 -5.06 -0.75
C VAL A 149 -10.56 -3.66 -1.12
N ALA A 150 -9.85 -2.59 -0.75
CA ALA A 150 -10.23 -1.23 -1.11
C ALA A 150 -10.22 -0.98 -2.63
N ASP A 151 -9.25 -1.56 -3.34
CA ASP A 151 -9.15 -1.45 -4.79
C ASP A 151 -10.25 -2.28 -5.46
N ILE A 152 -10.55 -3.47 -4.92
CA ILE A 152 -11.67 -4.31 -5.38
C ILE A 152 -13.01 -3.56 -5.20
N ILE A 153 -13.23 -2.88 -4.08
CA ILE A 153 -14.43 -2.06 -3.84
C ILE A 153 -14.50 -0.94 -4.89
N THR A 154 -13.39 -0.25 -5.14
CA THR A 154 -13.33 0.81 -6.15
C THR A 154 -13.66 0.27 -7.55
N MET A 155 -13.08 -0.87 -7.94
CA MET A 155 -13.39 -1.56 -9.19
C MET A 155 -14.88 -1.94 -9.28
N ALA A 156 -15.49 -2.40 -8.19
CA ALA A 156 -16.91 -2.74 -8.13
C ALA A 156 -17.81 -1.51 -8.31
N VAL A 157 -17.53 -0.43 -7.59
CA VAL A 157 -18.28 0.83 -7.72
C VAL A 157 -18.13 1.44 -9.10
N ARG A 158 -16.95 1.30 -9.71
CA ARG A 158 -16.67 1.76 -11.08
C ARG A 158 -17.11 0.79 -12.16
N GLU A 159 -17.90 -0.25 -11.83
CA GLU A 159 -18.45 -1.21 -12.80
C GLU A 159 -17.38 -1.95 -13.62
N ALA A 160 -16.14 -2.00 -13.13
CA ALA A 160 -15.03 -2.70 -13.78
C ALA A 160 -15.24 -4.22 -13.80
N PHE A 161 -16.15 -4.76 -12.99
CA PHE A 161 -16.57 -6.16 -13.00
C PHE A 161 -17.75 -6.45 -13.94
N THR A 162 -18.33 -5.43 -14.59
CA THR A 162 -19.50 -5.58 -15.46
C THR A 162 -19.11 -5.24 -16.91
N PRO A 163 -18.68 -6.21 -17.75
CA PRO A 163 -18.08 -5.93 -19.05
C PRO A 163 -18.94 -5.09 -20.00
N SER A 164 -20.26 -5.30 -20.00
CA SER A 164 -21.20 -4.53 -20.83
C SER A 164 -21.27 -3.05 -20.43
N ILE A 165 -21.19 -2.74 -19.13
CA ILE A 165 -21.19 -1.38 -18.62
C ILE A 165 -19.83 -0.73 -18.85
N ALA A 166 -18.75 -1.45 -18.56
CA ALA A 166 -17.39 -0.96 -18.79
C ALA A 166 -17.13 -0.63 -20.27
N ALA A 167 -17.62 -1.47 -21.19
CA ALA A 167 -17.57 -1.21 -22.63
C ALA A 167 -18.39 0.03 -23.01
N LYS A 168 -19.60 0.20 -22.46
CA LYS A 168 -20.44 1.38 -22.72
C LYS A 168 -19.75 2.68 -22.29
N PHE A 169 -18.98 2.65 -21.22
CA PHE A 169 -18.22 3.80 -20.71
C PHE A 169 -16.83 3.95 -21.34
N GLY A 170 -16.42 3.07 -22.27
CA GLY A 170 -15.08 3.09 -22.84
C GLY A 170 -13.98 2.88 -21.80
N GLN A 171 -14.26 2.19 -20.69
CA GLN A 171 -13.32 2.08 -19.57
C GLN A 171 -12.03 1.32 -19.91
N TYR A 172 -12.07 0.48 -20.93
CA TYR A 172 -10.92 -0.27 -21.44
C TYR A 172 -10.20 0.45 -22.60
N GLU A 173 -10.68 1.61 -23.03
CA GLU A 173 -10.03 2.40 -24.09
C GLU A 173 -8.63 2.83 -23.64
N ASP A 174 -7.73 2.99 -24.61
CA ASP A 174 -6.34 3.39 -24.40
C ASP A 174 -5.51 2.47 -23.48
N TYR A 175 -5.94 1.23 -23.24
CA TYR A 175 -5.19 0.27 -22.41
C TYR A 175 -3.81 -0.03 -23.02
N PRO A 176 -2.71 0.42 -22.39
CA PRO A 176 -1.40 0.35 -23.02
C PRO A 176 -0.80 -1.06 -22.85
N PRO A 177 -0.31 -1.71 -23.93
CA PRO A 177 0.31 -3.04 -23.85
C PRO A 177 1.48 -3.13 -22.85
N ASP A 178 2.22 -2.02 -22.66
CA ASP A 178 3.31 -1.97 -21.68
C ASP A 178 2.81 -2.07 -20.23
N LEU A 179 1.60 -1.56 -19.92
CA LEU A 179 1.03 -1.73 -18.58
C LEU A 179 0.77 -3.21 -18.29
N GLU A 180 0.20 -3.96 -19.25
CA GLU A 180 0.00 -5.40 -19.10
C GLU A 180 1.32 -6.12 -18.82
N LYS A 181 2.33 -5.86 -19.67
CA LYS A 181 3.66 -6.44 -19.53
C LYS A 181 4.28 -6.19 -18.15
N PHE A 182 4.25 -4.95 -17.66
CA PHE A 182 4.83 -4.63 -16.35
C PHE A 182 3.97 -5.10 -15.18
N ALA A 183 2.64 -5.16 -15.35
CA ALA A 183 1.72 -5.73 -14.36
C ALA A 183 1.97 -7.24 -14.19
N GLU A 184 2.13 -7.99 -15.28
CA GLU A 184 2.48 -9.42 -15.23
C GLU A 184 3.82 -9.65 -14.53
N MET A 185 4.83 -8.80 -14.79
CA MET A 185 6.13 -8.84 -14.08
C MET A 185 6.04 -8.52 -12.58
N LYS A 186 4.89 -8.01 -12.12
CA LYS A 186 4.55 -7.77 -10.72
C LYS A 186 3.58 -8.82 -10.15
N GLY A 187 3.23 -9.84 -10.92
CA GLY A 187 2.29 -10.89 -10.52
C GLY A 187 0.81 -10.52 -10.71
N LEU A 188 0.51 -9.36 -11.30
CA LEU A 188 -0.86 -9.01 -11.66
C LEU A 188 -1.24 -9.70 -12.97
N THR A 189 -2.28 -10.54 -12.92
CA THR A 189 -2.82 -11.16 -14.14
C THR A 189 -3.33 -10.09 -15.13
N PRO A 190 -3.40 -10.40 -16.43
CA PRO A 190 -3.99 -9.50 -17.44
C PRO A 190 -5.40 -9.02 -17.08
N GLU A 191 -6.19 -9.90 -16.45
CA GLU A 191 -7.53 -9.55 -15.96
C GLU A 191 -7.47 -8.44 -14.91
N TRP A 192 -6.64 -8.60 -13.88
CA TRP A 192 -6.50 -7.59 -12.83
C TRP A 192 -5.94 -6.27 -13.38
N SER A 193 -4.95 -6.34 -14.27
CA SER A 193 -4.39 -5.16 -14.94
C SER A 193 -5.47 -4.36 -15.68
N LYS A 194 -6.32 -5.04 -16.46
CA LYS A 194 -7.44 -4.41 -17.17
C LYS A 194 -8.48 -3.82 -16.23
N ARG A 195 -8.74 -4.42 -15.06
CA ARG A 195 -9.68 -3.89 -14.06
C ARG A 195 -9.15 -2.66 -13.36
N TYR A 196 -7.86 -2.63 -13.02
CA TYR A 196 -7.21 -1.41 -12.53
C TYR A 196 -7.33 -0.29 -13.55
N TRP A 197 -7.08 -0.59 -14.82
CA TRP A 197 -7.29 0.38 -15.89
C TRP A 197 -8.76 0.81 -15.97
N ALA A 198 -9.72 -0.09 -15.98
CA ALA A 198 -11.13 0.31 -16.03
C ALA A 198 -11.57 1.23 -14.88
N ALA A 199 -10.94 1.11 -13.70
CA ALA A 199 -11.27 1.90 -12.53
C ALA A 199 -10.48 3.23 -12.40
N HIS A 200 -9.43 3.46 -13.20
CA HIS A 200 -8.48 4.56 -12.99
C HIS A 200 -9.02 5.96 -13.34
N TRP A 201 -10.09 6.02 -14.13
CA TRP A 201 -10.59 7.27 -14.72
C TRP A 201 -11.06 8.28 -13.66
N SER A 202 -10.78 9.56 -13.91
CA SER A 202 -11.39 10.67 -13.16
C SER A 202 -12.76 10.99 -13.76
N LEU A 203 -13.82 10.79 -12.97
CA LEU A 203 -15.20 11.03 -13.42
C LEU A 203 -15.59 12.51 -13.27
N PRO A 204 -16.56 13.00 -14.05
CA PRO A 204 -17.16 14.31 -13.82
C PRO A 204 -17.70 14.41 -12.39
N SER A 205 -17.52 15.57 -11.76
CA SER A 205 -18.13 15.86 -10.46
C SER A 205 -19.66 15.91 -10.54
N ALA A 206 -20.34 15.78 -9.39
CA ALA A 206 -21.80 15.91 -9.32
C ALA A 206 -22.29 17.25 -9.90
N GLY A 207 -21.57 18.35 -9.67
CA GLY A 207 -21.89 19.66 -10.23
C GLY A 207 -21.80 19.71 -11.76
N GLN A 208 -20.76 19.10 -12.34
CA GLN A 208 -20.67 18.93 -13.80
C GLN A 208 -21.81 18.05 -14.32
N GLY A 209 -22.19 17.00 -13.57
CA GLY A 209 -23.38 16.19 -13.85
C GLY A 209 -24.66 17.02 -13.92
N PHE A 210 -24.86 17.93 -12.96
CA PHE A 210 -26.01 18.83 -12.95
C PHE A 210 -26.00 19.78 -14.15
N ASP A 211 -24.85 20.37 -14.49
CA ASP A 211 -24.74 21.23 -15.67
C ASP A 211 -25.03 20.48 -16.97
N MET A 212 -24.57 19.23 -17.10
CA MET A 212 -24.89 18.38 -18.25
C MET A 212 -26.39 18.08 -18.32
N LEU A 213 -27.04 17.80 -17.17
CA LEU A 213 -28.49 17.58 -17.08
C LEU A 213 -29.26 18.83 -17.53
N HIS A 214 -28.91 20.01 -17.01
CA HIS A 214 -29.60 21.26 -17.34
C HIS A 214 -29.45 21.67 -18.80
N ARG A 215 -28.34 21.27 -19.44
CA ARG A 215 -28.07 21.52 -20.86
C ARG A 215 -28.72 20.46 -21.77
N GLY A 216 -29.38 19.45 -21.21
CA GLY A 216 -29.99 18.36 -21.98
C GLY A 216 -28.98 17.41 -22.64
N ILE A 217 -27.73 17.41 -22.18
CA ILE A 217 -26.66 16.52 -22.68
C ILE A 217 -26.81 15.12 -22.10
N ILE A 218 -27.30 15.03 -20.86
CA ILE A 218 -27.64 13.77 -20.20
C ILE A 218 -29.06 13.81 -19.64
N ASN A 219 -29.66 12.64 -19.46
CA ASN A 219 -30.93 12.48 -18.75
C ASN A 219 -30.73 12.15 -17.25
N THR A 220 -31.83 12.06 -16.51
CA THR A 220 -31.80 11.78 -15.06
C THR A 220 -31.27 10.39 -14.72
N GLY A 221 -31.47 9.39 -15.59
CA GLY A 221 -30.91 8.05 -15.40
C GLY A 221 -29.39 8.03 -15.58
N GLU A 222 -28.88 8.76 -16.57
CA GLU A 222 -27.43 8.94 -16.76
C GLU A 222 -26.78 9.73 -15.62
N LEU A 223 -27.48 10.72 -15.06
CA LEU A 223 -27.03 11.40 -13.84
C LEU A 223 -26.98 10.43 -12.64
N ASP A 224 -27.99 9.56 -12.45
CA ASP A 224 -27.95 8.56 -11.37
C ASP A 224 -26.79 7.57 -11.55
N MET A 225 -26.51 7.15 -12.79
CA MET A 225 -25.34 6.32 -13.12
C MET A 225 -24.02 7.02 -12.75
N LEU A 226 -23.89 8.31 -13.06
CA LEU A 226 -22.71 9.10 -12.66
C LEU A 226 -22.58 9.18 -11.14
N LEU A 227 -23.67 9.53 -10.43
CA LEU A 227 -23.65 9.63 -8.96
C LEU A 227 -23.33 8.28 -8.30
N ARG A 228 -23.80 7.16 -8.86
CA ARG A 228 -23.40 5.81 -8.44
C ARG A 228 -21.91 5.60 -8.58
N ALA A 229 -21.33 5.91 -9.74
CA ALA A 229 -19.91 5.71 -10.01
C ALA A 229 -19.00 6.66 -9.19
N LEU A 230 -19.54 7.81 -8.75
CA LEU A 230 -18.91 8.70 -7.77
C LEU A 230 -19.03 8.21 -6.31
N ASP A 231 -19.57 7.01 -6.09
CA ASP A 231 -19.81 6.42 -4.77
C ASP A 231 -20.78 7.22 -3.89
N VAL A 232 -21.74 7.94 -4.50
CA VAL A 232 -22.81 8.57 -3.76
C VAL A 232 -23.79 7.50 -3.29
N MET A 233 -24.04 7.44 -1.98
CA MET A 233 -24.98 6.47 -1.39
C MET A 233 -26.37 6.60 -2.04
N PRO A 234 -27.09 5.49 -2.32
CA PRO A 234 -28.40 5.52 -2.95
C PRO A 234 -29.41 6.47 -2.30
N PHE A 235 -29.39 6.57 -0.97
CA PHE A 235 -30.25 7.47 -0.20
C PHE A 235 -30.08 8.96 -0.58
N TRP A 236 -28.85 9.37 -0.94
CA TRP A 236 -28.52 10.76 -1.24
C TRP A 236 -28.71 11.13 -2.70
N ARG A 237 -28.72 10.17 -3.65
CA ARG A 237 -28.75 10.46 -5.09
C ARG A 237 -29.96 11.28 -5.49
N ALA A 238 -31.17 10.81 -5.15
CA ALA A 238 -32.40 11.53 -5.47
C ALA A 238 -32.46 12.91 -4.79
N LYS A 239 -31.92 13.04 -3.58
CA LYS A 239 -31.88 14.31 -2.85
C LYS A 239 -30.92 15.31 -3.48
N LEU A 240 -29.75 14.84 -3.91
CA LEU A 240 -28.76 15.64 -4.64
C LEU A 240 -29.29 16.07 -6.01
N THR A 241 -29.94 15.18 -6.75
CA THR A 241 -30.61 15.54 -8.01
C THR A 241 -31.71 16.58 -7.79
N GLY A 242 -32.46 16.50 -6.68
CA GLY A 242 -33.50 17.46 -6.34
C GLY A 242 -33.00 18.90 -6.14
N ILE A 243 -31.71 19.09 -5.80
CA ILE A 243 -31.09 20.41 -5.66
C ILE A 243 -30.29 20.85 -6.89
N ALA A 244 -30.30 20.06 -7.97
CA ALA A 244 -29.62 20.43 -9.22
C ALA A 244 -30.22 21.73 -9.79
N TYR A 245 -31.56 21.82 -9.83
CA TYR A 245 -32.25 22.95 -10.42
C TYR A 245 -32.16 24.22 -9.58
N ARG A 246 -32.03 25.36 -10.27
CA ARG A 246 -32.03 26.67 -9.62
C ARG A 246 -33.40 26.99 -9.04
N LYS A 247 -33.39 27.53 -7.82
CA LYS A 247 -34.56 28.16 -7.20
C LYS A 247 -34.88 29.45 -7.95
N LEU A 248 -36.16 29.83 -8.03
CA LEU A 248 -36.58 31.13 -8.56
C LEU A 248 -35.82 32.25 -7.84
N THR A 249 -35.27 33.23 -8.56
CA THR A 249 -34.55 34.32 -7.88
C THR A 249 -35.52 35.19 -7.08
N ARG A 250 -35.05 35.85 -6.01
CA ARG A 250 -35.91 36.77 -5.23
C ARG A 250 -36.53 37.88 -6.10
N VAL A 251 -35.87 38.26 -7.19
CA VAL A 251 -36.37 39.25 -8.14
C VAL A 251 -37.50 38.66 -8.98
N ASP A 252 -37.31 37.45 -9.51
CA ASP A 252 -38.32 36.77 -10.32
C ASP A 252 -39.54 36.43 -9.49
N VAL A 253 -39.37 35.96 -8.25
CA VAL A 253 -40.49 35.74 -7.30
C VAL A 253 -41.38 36.98 -7.19
N ARG A 254 -40.80 38.17 -7.00
CA ARG A 254 -41.56 39.43 -6.92
C ARG A 254 -42.26 39.78 -8.22
N ARG A 255 -41.56 39.63 -9.35
CA ARG A 255 -42.11 39.93 -10.69
C ARG A 255 -43.26 38.99 -11.05
N MET A 256 -43.09 37.70 -10.77
CA MET A 256 -44.09 36.66 -11.01
C MET A 256 -45.32 36.85 -10.12
N TYR A 257 -45.14 37.24 -8.85
CA TYR A 257 -46.27 37.60 -7.99
C TYR A 257 -47.04 38.81 -8.55
N LYS A 258 -46.34 39.90 -8.91
CA LYS A 258 -46.97 41.09 -9.50
C LYS A 258 -47.70 40.80 -10.81
N ALA A 259 -47.19 39.85 -11.60
CA ALA A 259 -47.81 39.40 -12.84
C ALA A 259 -48.97 38.38 -12.62
N GLY A 260 -49.26 37.99 -11.38
CA GLY A 260 -50.31 37.02 -11.05
C GLY A 260 -49.93 35.56 -11.33
N VAL A 261 -48.65 35.26 -11.58
CA VAL A 261 -48.14 33.91 -11.84
C VAL A 261 -47.95 33.11 -10.55
N LEU A 262 -47.56 33.78 -9.45
CA LEU A 262 -47.43 33.17 -8.13
C LEU A 262 -48.50 33.70 -7.19
N THR A 263 -49.02 32.82 -6.34
CA THR A 263 -49.85 33.16 -5.18
C THR A 263 -48.99 33.63 -4.00
N GLN A 264 -49.61 34.25 -3.00
CA GLN A 264 -48.92 34.67 -1.78
C GLN A 264 -48.27 33.47 -1.03
N ALA A 265 -48.94 32.31 -1.03
CA ALA A 265 -48.41 31.09 -0.42
C ALA A 265 -47.15 30.59 -1.17
N GLU A 266 -47.17 30.60 -2.50
CA GLU A 266 -46.00 30.19 -3.30
C GLU A 266 -44.83 31.18 -3.18
N VAL A 267 -45.10 32.47 -2.98
CA VAL A 267 -44.05 33.45 -2.63
C VAL A 267 -43.39 33.12 -1.29
N TYR A 268 -44.19 32.75 -0.28
CA TYR A 268 -43.67 32.33 1.02
C TYR A 268 -42.80 31.06 0.91
N GLU A 269 -43.28 30.03 0.21
CA GLU A 269 -42.50 28.80 -0.04
C GLU A 269 -41.21 29.08 -0.81
N ALA A 270 -41.25 29.95 -1.82
CA ALA A 270 -40.05 30.35 -2.55
C ALA A 270 -39.01 31.01 -1.63
N TYR A 271 -39.42 31.83 -0.66
CA TYR A 271 -38.50 32.41 0.32
C TYR A 271 -37.99 31.36 1.33
N LEU A 272 -38.79 30.37 1.74
CA LEU A 272 -38.27 29.24 2.51
C LEU A 272 -37.19 28.46 1.75
N HIS A 273 -37.42 28.21 0.45
CA HIS A 273 -36.41 27.57 -0.40
C HIS A 273 -35.11 28.38 -0.48
N HIS A 274 -35.14 29.71 -0.42
CA HIS A 274 -33.93 30.55 -0.32
C HIS A 274 -33.16 30.39 1.00
N GLY A 275 -33.70 29.65 1.97
CA GLY A 275 -33.09 29.42 3.28
C GLY A 275 -33.47 30.47 4.32
N TYR A 276 -34.46 31.32 4.05
CA TYR A 276 -35.01 32.19 5.10
C TYR A 276 -35.75 31.33 6.13
N ASN A 277 -35.60 31.67 7.41
CA ASN A 277 -36.45 31.10 8.45
C ASN A 277 -37.92 31.55 8.26
N PRO A 278 -38.91 30.86 8.88
CA PRO A 278 -40.32 31.17 8.71
C PRO A 278 -40.70 32.64 8.95
N VAL A 279 -40.08 33.29 9.94
CA VAL A 279 -40.34 34.69 10.28
C VAL A 279 -39.89 35.62 9.15
N ASN A 280 -38.68 35.44 8.64
CA ASN A 280 -38.13 36.28 7.57
C ASN A 280 -38.76 35.96 6.23
N ALA A 281 -39.12 34.70 5.96
CA ALA A 281 -39.90 34.34 4.79
C ALA A 281 -41.25 35.07 4.78
N LYS A 282 -41.96 35.11 5.92
CA LYS A 282 -43.20 35.88 6.06
C LYS A 282 -43.00 37.38 5.80
N ARG A 283 -41.97 37.98 6.40
CA ARG A 283 -41.65 39.41 6.20
C ARG A 283 -41.37 39.72 4.72
N MET A 284 -40.63 38.85 4.04
CA MET A 284 -40.32 39.01 2.62
C MET A 284 -41.57 38.84 1.74
N THR A 285 -42.48 37.94 2.11
CA THR A 285 -43.79 37.79 1.46
C THR A 285 -44.63 39.05 1.65
N ASP A 286 -44.79 39.54 2.88
CA ASP A 286 -45.58 40.75 3.18
C ASP A 286 -45.02 41.97 2.42
N PHE A 287 -43.69 42.11 2.38
CA PHE A 287 -43.02 43.14 1.57
C PHE A 287 -43.34 42.99 0.08
N THR A 288 -43.33 41.77 -0.45
CA THR A 288 -43.60 41.51 -1.88
C THR A 288 -45.04 41.85 -2.24
N VAL A 289 -45.99 41.54 -1.36
CA VAL A 289 -47.41 41.89 -1.53
C VAL A 289 -47.58 43.40 -1.57
N GLN A 290 -46.98 44.13 -0.62
CA GLN A 290 -47.02 45.60 -0.57
C GLN A 290 -46.33 46.23 -1.78
N TRP A 291 -45.18 45.70 -2.21
CA TRP A 291 -44.43 46.19 -3.35
C TRP A 291 -45.18 45.99 -4.69
N ALA A 292 -45.96 44.92 -4.78
CA ALA A 292 -46.76 44.61 -5.97
C ALA A 292 -48.06 45.41 -6.03
N ALA A 293 -48.53 45.98 -4.92
CA ALA A 293 -49.72 46.81 -4.89
C ALA A 293 -49.62 47.95 -5.91
N PRO A 294 -50.71 48.29 -6.61
CA PRO A 294 -50.73 49.47 -7.47
C PRO A 294 -50.28 50.66 -6.63
N LYS A 295 -49.31 51.43 -7.12
CA LYS A 295 -49.10 52.77 -6.56
C LYS A 295 -50.43 53.49 -6.79
N GLU A 296 -51.06 53.99 -5.72
CA GLU A 296 -52.14 54.97 -5.86
C GLU A 296 -51.69 55.97 -6.92
N ALA A 297 -52.54 56.21 -7.92
CA ALA A 297 -52.23 57.17 -8.97
C ALA A 297 -51.85 58.47 -8.27
N SER A 298 -50.56 58.82 -8.29
CA SER A 298 -50.12 60.10 -7.75
C SER A 298 -50.84 61.13 -8.60
N ILE A 299 -51.83 61.82 -8.02
CA ILE A 299 -52.59 62.86 -8.70
C ILE A 299 -51.55 63.82 -9.27
N THR A 300 -51.44 63.84 -10.60
CA THR A 300 -50.44 64.70 -11.24
C THR A 300 -50.93 66.14 -11.15
N ARG A 301 -50.02 67.11 -11.28
CA ARG A 301 -50.41 68.53 -11.34
C ARG A 301 -51.47 68.78 -12.43
N SER A 302 -51.43 68.02 -13.52
CA SER A 302 -52.43 68.09 -14.59
C SER A 302 -53.80 67.57 -14.14
N ASP A 303 -53.84 66.51 -13.32
CA ASP A 303 -55.08 65.97 -12.77
C ASP A 303 -55.70 66.95 -11.75
N ILE A 304 -54.89 67.59 -10.89
CA ILE A 304 -55.33 68.66 -9.98
C ILE A 304 -55.89 69.86 -10.77
N LEU A 305 -55.15 70.33 -11.79
CA LEU A 305 -55.59 71.46 -12.62
C LEU A 305 -56.88 71.14 -13.40
N THR A 306 -57.04 69.90 -13.85
CA THR A 306 -58.26 69.45 -14.53
C THR A 306 -59.43 69.42 -13.55
N ALA A 307 -59.26 68.82 -12.36
CA ALA A 307 -60.27 68.79 -11.31
C ALA A 307 -60.68 70.20 -10.82
N TYR A 308 -59.73 71.14 -10.73
CA TYR A 308 -60.02 72.54 -10.39
C TYR A 308 -60.81 73.24 -11.51
N LYS A 309 -60.41 73.07 -12.77
CA LYS A 309 -61.11 73.66 -13.93
C LYS A 309 -62.51 73.11 -14.12
N SER A 310 -62.73 71.82 -13.83
CA SER A 310 -64.05 71.19 -13.86
C SER A 310 -64.88 71.42 -12.59
N ARG A 311 -64.41 72.26 -11.65
CA ARG A 311 -65.06 72.59 -10.36
C ARG A 311 -65.33 71.38 -9.46
N MET A 312 -64.55 70.32 -9.61
CA MET A 312 -64.60 69.15 -8.73
C MET A 312 -63.88 69.39 -7.39
N ILE A 313 -62.94 70.34 -7.38
CA ILE A 313 -62.23 70.83 -6.19
C ILE A 313 -62.17 72.36 -6.23
N ASN A 314 -62.18 73.00 -5.07
CA ASN A 314 -62.06 74.45 -4.92
C ASN A 314 -60.59 74.89 -4.74
N ARG A 315 -60.35 76.21 -4.67
CA ARG A 315 -58.98 76.76 -4.58
C ARG A 315 -58.25 76.39 -3.29
N ALA A 316 -58.98 76.12 -2.20
CA ALA A 316 -58.40 75.65 -0.96
C ALA A 316 -58.10 74.14 -0.98
N GLU A 317 -58.72 73.40 -1.91
CA GLU A 317 -58.57 71.95 -2.09
C GLU A 317 -57.57 71.56 -3.20
N ALA A 318 -57.17 72.52 -4.05
CA ALA A 318 -56.25 72.34 -5.18
C ALA A 318 -54.80 72.77 -4.85
#